data_AF-A0A7K3RPJ1-F1
#
_entry.id   AF-A0A7K3RPJ1-F1
#
_cell.length_a   1.000
_cell.length_b   1.000
_cell.length_c   1.000
_cell.angle_alpha   90.00
_cell.angle_beta   90.00
_cell.angle_gamma   90.00
#
_symmetry.space_group_name_H-M   'P 1'
#
loop_
_entity.id
_entity.type
_entity.pdbx_description
1 polymer ?
#
loop_
_entity_poly.entity_id
_entity_poly.type
_entity_poly.pdbx_seq_one_letter_code
_entity_poly.pdbx_strand_id
1 'polypeptide(L)'
;DAYAWSGPARLASVATAVALALLLLGFFSPLGRGGLIGAGATAVVAAVWEAVAAVESDPARLGAVMAVFSVVLLGMLPRLALMASGLTALDDRRSGGASVSRHDVADALAATHRGLALATVVTAVSATAAGWLLTLAARPTVWTVLLPSLVAVVLLSRARAFPLVAEVVALFSAAAVLLVRLVMLWMDQASGGAGPVVVLGVAALLPLLVLSVEPPEHVRVRLRRTADLVESIGMVGLFPLAIGVFGVYGQLLDKF
;
A
#
# COMPACT_ATOMS: atom_id res chain seq x y z
N ASP A 1 7.16 34.89 -4.89
CA ASP A 1 7.94 33.91 -4.13
C ASP A 1 8.49 34.52 -2.84
N ALA A 2 7.81 34.33 -1.71
CA ALA A 2 8.13 35.04 -0.46
C ALA A 2 8.96 34.23 0.56
N TYR A 3 9.12 32.91 0.37
CA TYR A 3 9.89 32.07 1.28
C TYR A 3 10.59 30.99 0.46
N ALA A 4 11.90 31.15 0.24
CA ALA A 4 12.76 30.24 -0.51
C ALA A 4 12.96 28.91 0.24
N TRP A 5 11.93 28.10 0.30
CA TRP A 5 11.98 26.76 0.90
C TRP A 5 12.52 25.77 -0.13
N SER A 6 13.45 24.91 0.28
CA SER A 6 13.93 23.82 -0.55
C SER A 6 12.75 22.89 -0.92
N GLY A 7 12.78 22.30 -2.12
CA GLY A 7 11.73 21.38 -2.60
C GLY A 7 11.26 20.33 -1.58
N PRO A 8 12.17 19.70 -0.80
CA PRO A 8 11.81 18.80 0.29
C PRO A 8 11.04 19.47 1.42
N ALA A 9 11.45 20.66 1.86
CA ALA A 9 10.75 21.39 2.93
C ALA A 9 9.32 21.81 2.51
N ARG A 10 9.11 22.03 1.21
CA ARG A 10 7.79 22.35 0.64
C ARG A 10 6.88 21.12 0.57
N LEU A 11 7.43 19.95 0.24
CA LEU A 11 6.72 18.68 0.31
C LEU A 11 6.42 18.28 1.76
N ALA A 12 7.39 18.44 2.66
CA ALA A 12 7.22 18.18 4.09
C ALA A 12 6.15 19.09 4.71
N SER A 13 6.09 20.37 4.35
CA SER A 13 5.03 21.27 4.83
C SER A 13 3.66 20.95 4.23
N VAL A 14 3.57 20.56 2.97
CA VAL A 14 2.30 20.12 2.37
C VAL A 14 1.84 18.80 2.99
N ALA A 15 2.73 17.82 3.18
CA ALA A 15 2.43 16.57 3.87
C ALA A 15 2.03 16.80 5.33
N THR A 16 2.72 17.70 6.04
CA THR A 16 2.39 18.09 7.42
C THR A 16 1.05 18.84 7.47
N ALA A 17 0.76 19.72 6.51
CA ALA A 17 -0.51 20.44 6.42
C ALA A 17 -1.68 19.49 6.08
N VAL A 18 -1.47 18.51 5.20
CA VAL A 18 -2.46 17.48 4.88
C VAL A 18 -2.67 16.55 6.08
N ALA A 19 -1.61 16.14 6.78
CA ALA A 19 -1.71 15.35 8.01
C ALA A 19 -2.43 16.11 9.13
N LEU A 20 -2.14 17.41 9.30
CA LEU A 20 -2.84 18.31 10.23
C LEU A 20 -4.29 18.52 9.82
N ALA A 21 -4.59 18.69 8.53
CA ALA A 21 -5.95 18.83 8.02
C ALA A 21 -6.76 17.55 8.26
N LEU A 22 -6.18 16.37 8.04
CA LEU A 22 -6.80 15.08 8.34
C LEU A 22 -6.96 14.86 9.86
N LEU A 23 -6.00 15.30 10.68
CA LEU A 23 -6.11 15.33 12.15
C LEU A 23 -7.26 16.23 12.62
N LEU A 24 -7.33 17.45 12.11
CA LEU A 24 -8.37 18.43 12.42
C LEU A 24 -9.73 17.92 11.91
N LEU A 25 -9.81 17.34 10.71
CA LEU A 25 -11.04 16.73 10.19
C LEU A 25 -11.47 15.54 11.06
N GLY A 26 -10.53 14.73 11.55
CA GLY A 26 -10.81 13.65 12.50
C GLY A 26 -11.25 14.14 13.89
N PHE A 27 -10.77 15.31 14.31
CA PHE A 27 -11.08 15.94 15.61
C PHE A 27 -12.40 16.74 15.58
N PHE A 28 -12.76 17.35 14.45
CA PHE A 28 -13.92 18.23 14.29
C PHE A 28 -15.10 17.62 13.52
N SER A 29 -14.93 16.44 12.91
CA SER A 29 -16.03 15.68 12.31
C SER A 29 -16.41 14.49 13.21
N PRO A 30 -17.58 13.85 13.04
CA PRO A 30 -18.02 12.71 13.85
C PRO A 30 -17.23 11.42 13.56
N LEU A 31 -15.94 11.50 13.17
CA LEU A 31 -15.07 10.38 12.86
C LEU A 31 -14.46 9.69 14.10
N GLY A 32 -14.54 10.30 15.29
CA GLY A 32 -14.14 9.67 16.56
C GLY A 32 -12.72 9.09 16.57
N ARG A 33 -12.49 7.99 17.29
CA ARG A 33 -11.19 7.29 17.39
C ARG A 33 -10.63 6.78 16.05
N GLY A 34 -11.48 6.62 15.02
CA GLY A 34 -11.06 6.20 13.68
C GLY A 34 -10.14 7.20 12.98
N GLY A 35 -10.37 8.50 13.18
CA GLY A 35 -9.53 9.56 12.61
C GLY A 35 -8.08 9.50 13.10
N LEU A 36 -7.86 9.08 14.36
CA LEU A 36 -6.52 8.95 14.95
C LEU A 36 -5.69 7.84 14.30
N ILE A 37 -6.31 6.73 13.87
CA ILE A 37 -5.60 5.63 13.22
C ILE A 37 -5.11 6.07 11.83
N GLY A 38 -5.97 6.72 11.05
CA GLY A 38 -5.59 7.27 9.75
C GLY A 38 -4.53 8.37 9.86
N ALA A 39 -4.68 9.27 10.84
CA ALA A 39 -3.68 10.30 11.15
C ALA A 39 -2.34 9.70 11.56
N GLY A 40 -2.34 8.71 12.46
CA GLY A 40 -1.13 8.02 12.91
C GLY A 40 -0.42 7.30 11.76
N ALA A 41 -1.17 6.60 10.90
CA ALA A 41 -0.61 5.98 9.69
C ALA A 41 0.03 7.02 8.77
N THR A 42 -0.64 8.16 8.56
CA THR A 42 -0.11 9.28 7.74
C THR A 42 1.17 9.85 8.34
N ALA A 43 1.19 10.13 9.64
CA ALA A 43 2.35 10.66 10.33
C ALA A 43 3.55 9.70 10.28
N VAL A 44 3.30 8.41 10.53
CA VAL A 44 4.34 7.36 10.47
C VAL A 44 4.90 7.24 9.04
N VAL A 45 4.03 7.13 8.04
CA VAL A 45 4.45 7.04 6.63
C VAL A 45 5.28 8.26 6.25
N ALA A 46 4.80 9.48 6.53
CA ALA A 46 5.52 10.71 6.23
C ALA A 46 6.88 10.79 6.93
N ALA A 47 6.95 10.45 8.22
CA ALA A 47 8.19 10.44 8.98
C ALA A 47 9.23 9.46 8.40
N VAL A 48 8.79 8.27 7.98
CA VAL A 48 9.68 7.28 7.37
C VAL A 48 10.14 7.74 5.98
N TRP A 49 9.27 8.35 5.17
CA TRP A 49 9.65 8.96 3.90
C TRP A 49 10.76 10.00 4.06
N GLU A 50 10.60 10.94 4.99
CA GLU A 50 11.61 11.98 5.27
C GLU A 50 12.92 11.37 5.80
N ALA A 51 12.83 10.39 6.71
CA ALA A 51 14.01 9.72 7.26
C ALA A 51 14.81 8.95 6.19
N VAL A 52 14.13 8.24 5.29
CA VAL A 52 14.79 7.53 4.19
C VAL A 52 15.35 8.53 3.17
N ALA A 53 14.60 9.57 2.82
CA ALA A 53 15.06 10.62 1.90
C ALA A 53 16.28 11.40 2.43
N ALA A 54 16.44 11.49 3.76
CA ALA A 54 17.60 12.12 4.37
C ALA A 54 18.90 11.30 4.20
N VAL A 55 18.80 9.99 3.98
CA VAL A 55 19.94 9.08 3.88
C VAL A 55 20.15 8.61 2.43
N GLU A 56 19.08 8.44 1.65
CA GLU A 56 19.10 7.94 0.28
C GLU A 56 18.67 9.03 -0.71
N SER A 57 19.60 9.45 -1.55
CA SER A 57 19.36 10.44 -2.62
C SER A 57 18.97 9.81 -3.95
N ASP A 58 19.24 8.51 -4.14
CA ASP A 58 18.83 7.76 -5.33
C ASP A 58 17.33 7.42 -5.24
N PRO A 59 16.49 7.92 -6.18
CA PRO A 59 15.06 7.64 -6.20
C PRO A 59 14.75 6.13 -6.20
N ALA A 60 15.55 5.31 -6.87
CA ALA A 60 15.29 3.88 -6.96
C ALA A 60 15.52 3.17 -5.61
N ARG A 61 16.57 3.54 -4.88
CA ARG A 61 16.87 2.97 -3.55
C ARG A 61 15.86 3.41 -2.51
N LEU A 62 15.51 4.70 -2.51
CA LEU A 62 14.45 5.25 -1.68
C LEU A 62 13.13 4.51 -1.96
N GLY A 63 12.76 4.38 -3.23
CA GLY A 63 11.58 3.62 -3.67
C GLY A 63 11.61 2.16 -3.23
N ALA A 64 12.76 1.49 -3.25
CA ALA A 64 12.89 0.11 -2.78
C ALA A 64 12.56 -0.02 -1.29
N VAL A 65 13.15 0.84 -0.45
CA VAL A 65 12.91 0.85 1.00
C VAL A 65 11.45 1.17 1.31
N MET A 66 10.90 2.20 0.67
CA MET A 66 9.52 2.61 0.90
C MET A 66 8.50 1.60 0.37
N ALA A 67 8.83 0.85 -0.68
CA ALA A 67 7.99 -0.24 -1.17
C ALA A 67 7.91 -1.38 -0.15
N VAL A 68 9.07 -1.78 0.40
CA VAL A 68 9.14 -2.78 1.47
C VAL A 68 8.32 -2.34 2.68
N PHE A 69 8.58 -1.12 3.16
CA PHE A 69 7.91 -0.55 4.31
C PHE A 69 6.38 -0.48 4.11
N SER A 70 5.93 0.05 2.98
CA SER A 70 4.49 0.24 2.71
C SER A 70 3.77 -1.10 2.59
N VAL A 71 4.37 -2.10 1.96
CA VAL A 71 3.78 -3.45 1.84
C VAL A 71 3.69 -4.15 3.20
N VAL A 72 4.75 -4.05 4.01
CA VAL A 72 4.74 -4.59 5.38
C VAL A 72 3.69 -3.90 6.23
N LEU A 73 3.63 -2.56 6.19
CA LEU A 73 2.65 -1.77 6.93
C LEU A 73 1.22 -2.17 6.54
N LEU A 74 0.94 -2.28 5.24
CA LEU A 74 -0.35 -2.72 4.72
C LEU A 74 -0.74 -4.11 5.26
N GLY A 75 0.25 -5.00 5.42
CA GLY A 75 0.05 -6.32 5.99
C GLY A 75 -0.23 -6.32 7.50
N MET A 76 0.23 -5.30 8.21
CA MET A 76 0.01 -5.12 9.64
C MET A 76 -1.27 -4.37 9.97
N LEU A 77 -1.83 -3.56 9.06
CA LEU A 77 -3.03 -2.76 9.30
C LEU A 77 -4.21 -3.55 9.89
N PRO A 78 -4.58 -4.74 9.39
CA PRO A 78 -5.68 -5.50 9.98
C PRO A 78 -5.40 -5.92 11.43
N ARG A 79 -4.15 -6.29 11.75
CA ARG A 79 -3.75 -6.67 13.13
C ARG A 79 -3.77 -5.46 14.05
N LEU A 80 -3.27 -4.31 13.58
CA LEU A 80 -3.28 -3.06 14.35
C LEU A 80 -4.71 -2.59 14.61
N ALA A 81 -5.61 -2.73 13.64
CA ALA A 81 -7.02 -2.42 13.83
C ALA A 81 -7.70 -3.33 14.86
N LEU A 82 -7.40 -4.64 14.86
CA LEU A 82 -7.90 -5.58 15.88
C LEU A 82 -7.35 -5.27 17.28
N MET A 83 -6.09 -4.83 17.39
CA MET A 83 -5.51 -4.39 18.66
C MET A 83 -6.15 -3.07 19.13
N ALA A 84 -6.43 -2.14 18.21
CA ALA A 84 -7.00 -0.83 18.52
C ALA A 84 -8.51 -0.87 18.82
N SER A 85 -9.24 -1.88 18.34
CA SER A 85 -10.69 -2.02 18.56
C SER A 85 -11.06 -2.36 20.01
N GLY A 86 -10.08 -2.57 20.90
CA GLY A 86 -10.31 -2.68 22.33
C GLY A 86 -11.07 -3.94 22.76
N LEU A 87 -10.93 -5.04 22.04
CA LEU A 87 -11.46 -6.36 22.45
C LEU A 87 -11.01 -6.75 23.87
N THR A 88 -9.79 -6.35 24.25
CA THR A 88 -9.26 -6.47 25.62
C THR A 88 -10.01 -5.60 26.63
N ALA A 89 -10.36 -4.36 26.27
CA ALA A 89 -11.13 -3.45 27.14
C ALA A 89 -12.62 -3.84 27.25
N LEU A 90 -13.17 -4.56 26.26
CA LEU A 90 -14.51 -5.15 26.30
C LEU A 90 -14.56 -6.42 27.15
N ASP A 91 -13.50 -7.23 27.16
CA ASP A 91 -13.39 -8.43 28.01
C ASP A 91 -13.24 -8.05 29.49
N ASP A 92 -12.46 -7.00 29.79
CA ASP A 92 -12.36 -6.41 31.14
C ASP A 92 -13.68 -5.81 31.63
N ARG A 93 -14.43 -5.12 30.76
CA ARG A 93 -15.74 -4.53 31.12
C ARG A 93 -16.84 -5.58 31.29
N ARG A 94 -16.79 -6.68 30.55
CA ARG A 94 -17.69 -7.83 30.73
C ARG A 94 -17.40 -8.57 32.03
N SER A 95 -16.13 -8.65 32.42
CA SER A 95 -15.70 -9.18 33.73
C SER A 95 -16.09 -8.24 34.89
N GLY A 96 -16.27 -6.93 34.62
CA GLY A 96 -16.71 -5.91 35.57
C GLY A 96 -18.23 -5.68 35.70
N GLY A 97 -19.08 -6.43 35.00
CA GLY A 97 -20.54 -6.44 35.22
C GLY A 97 -21.35 -5.26 34.63
N ALA A 98 -20.78 -4.43 33.75
CA ALA A 98 -21.49 -3.29 33.17
C ALA A 98 -22.32 -3.66 31.92
N SER A 99 -23.58 -3.22 31.86
CA SER A 99 -24.44 -3.38 30.67
C SER A 99 -24.00 -2.41 29.55
N VAL A 100 -23.45 -2.96 28.47
CA VAL A 100 -23.03 -2.18 27.30
C VAL A 100 -24.25 -1.94 26.39
N SER A 101 -24.54 -0.67 26.05
CA SER A 101 -25.62 -0.33 25.14
C SER A 101 -25.26 -0.74 23.70
N ARG A 102 -26.22 -1.29 22.94
CA ARG A 102 -26.01 -1.74 21.55
C ARG A 102 -25.65 -0.61 20.57
N HIS A 103 -25.95 0.65 20.93
CA HIS A 103 -25.65 1.82 20.11
C HIS A 103 -24.17 2.22 20.20
N ASP A 104 -23.56 2.13 21.39
CA ASP A 104 -22.13 2.45 21.58
C ASP A 104 -21.20 1.46 20.85
N VAL A 105 -21.65 0.21 20.67
CA VAL A 105 -20.91 -0.83 19.94
C VAL A 105 -20.97 -0.59 18.42
N ALA A 106 -22.11 -0.15 17.90
CA ALA A 106 -22.29 0.13 16.48
C ALA A 106 -21.48 1.35 16.01
N ASP A 107 -21.45 2.42 16.81
CA ASP A 107 -20.67 3.63 16.51
C ASP A 107 -19.14 3.40 16.63
N ALA A 108 -18.71 2.61 17.62
CA ALA A 108 -17.30 2.21 17.74
C ALA A 108 -16.82 1.34 16.57
N LEU A 109 -17.68 0.44 16.07
CA LEU A 109 -17.37 -0.41 14.92
C LEU A 109 -17.30 0.41 13.62
N ALA A 110 -18.24 1.34 13.42
CA ALA A 110 -18.25 2.25 12.27
C ALA A 110 -17.03 3.20 12.26
N ALA A 111 -16.61 3.71 13.43
CA ALA A 111 -15.42 4.54 13.55
C ALA A 111 -14.13 3.76 13.24
N THR A 112 -14.01 2.52 13.70
CA THR A 112 -12.83 1.66 13.45
C THR A 112 -12.68 1.35 11.96
N HIS A 113 -13.79 1.11 11.26
CA HIS A 113 -13.80 0.86 9.82
C HIS A 113 -13.33 2.06 8.99
N ARG A 114 -13.75 3.28 9.36
CA ARG A 114 -13.31 4.50 8.67
C ARG A 114 -11.82 4.79 8.88
N GLY A 115 -11.28 4.50 10.06
CA GLY A 115 -9.84 4.66 10.34
C GLY A 115 -8.96 3.68 9.56
N LEU A 116 -9.42 2.43 9.43
CA LEU A 116 -8.76 1.39 8.65
C LEU A 116 -8.74 1.75 7.16
N ALA A 117 -9.84 2.28 6.63
CA ALA A 117 -9.93 2.73 5.24
C ALA A 117 -8.92 3.86 4.94
N LEU A 118 -8.86 4.89 5.80
CA LEU A 118 -7.91 5.99 5.62
C LEU A 118 -6.45 5.50 5.69
N ALA A 119 -6.12 4.65 6.66
CA ALA A 119 -4.77 4.10 6.78
C ALA A 119 -4.39 3.24 5.56
N THR A 120 -5.34 2.49 5.00
CA THR A 120 -5.15 1.69 3.79
C THR A 120 -4.90 2.56 2.58
N VAL A 121 -5.69 3.61 2.38
CA VAL A 121 -5.51 4.56 1.28
C VAL A 121 -4.12 5.20 1.35
N VAL A 122 -3.72 5.72 2.51
CA VAL A 122 -2.41 6.34 2.71
C VAL A 122 -1.28 5.35 2.39
N THR A 123 -1.39 4.12 2.87
CA THR A 123 -0.37 3.08 2.65
C THR A 123 -0.33 2.63 1.19
N ALA A 124 -1.48 2.54 0.51
CA ALA A 124 -1.57 2.21 -0.91
C ALA A 124 -0.95 3.32 -1.79
N VAL A 125 -1.20 4.59 -1.46
CA VAL A 125 -0.58 5.74 -2.13
C VAL A 125 0.94 5.70 -1.92
N SER A 126 1.40 5.45 -0.70
CA SER A 126 2.83 5.30 -0.38
C SER A 126 3.48 4.16 -1.19
N ALA A 127 2.86 2.98 -1.25
CA ALA A 127 3.36 1.85 -2.03
C ALA A 127 3.42 2.18 -3.53
N THR A 128 2.42 2.90 -4.05
CA THR A 128 2.38 3.35 -5.45
C THR A 128 3.49 4.35 -5.75
N ALA A 129 3.69 5.35 -4.88
CA ALA A 129 4.75 6.34 -5.03
C ALA A 129 6.13 5.68 -4.98
N ALA A 130 6.33 4.73 -4.07
CA ALA A 130 7.56 3.95 -3.96
C ALA A 130 7.82 3.11 -5.22
N GLY A 131 6.80 2.41 -5.72
CA GLY A 131 6.84 1.67 -6.97
C GLY A 131 7.15 2.56 -8.18
N TRP A 132 6.58 3.77 -8.21
CA TRP A 132 6.84 4.74 -9.26
C TRP A 132 8.29 5.24 -9.25
N LEU A 133 8.85 5.56 -8.07
CA LEU A 133 10.25 6.00 -7.96
C LEU A 133 11.25 4.96 -8.49
N LEU A 134 10.97 3.66 -8.29
CA LEU A 134 11.78 2.58 -8.87
C LEU A 134 11.84 2.67 -10.41
N THR A 135 10.77 3.15 -11.05
CA THR A 135 10.69 3.32 -12.51
C THR A 135 11.34 4.60 -13.03
N LEU A 136 11.88 5.44 -12.15
CA LEU A 136 12.59 6.68 -12.52
C LEU A 136 14.10 6.49 -12.57
N ALA A 137 14.60 5.26 -12.32
CA ALA A 137 16.00 4.94 -12.49
C ALA A 137 16.48 5.29 -13.92
N ALA A 138 17.62 5.98 -14.02
CA ALA A 138 18.18 6.43 -15.30
C ALA A 138 18.42 5.28 -16.30
N ARG A 139 18.69 4.07 -15.78
CA ARG A 139 18.73 2.84 -16.57
C ARG A 139 17.81 1.81 -15.93
N PRO A 140 16.76 1.35 -16.62
CA PRO A 140 15.92 0.27 -16.15
C PRO A 140 16.77 -1.00 -15.97
N THR A 141 16.72 -1.56 -14.77
CA THR A 141 17.28 -2.87 -14.43
C THR A 141 16.16 -3.88 -14.21
N VAL A 142 16.51 -5.16 -14.21
CA VAL A 142 15.56 -6.24 -13.88
C VAL A 142 14.91 -6.01 -12.51
N TRP A 143 15.66 -5.55 -11.51
CA TRP A 143 15.17 -5.30 -10.16
C TRP A 143 14.17 -4.15 -10.09
N THR A 144 14.45 -3.05 -10.79
CA THR A 144 13.56 -1.87 -10.86
C THR A 144 12.26 -2.11 -11.63
N VAL A 145 12.15 -3.24 -12.35
CA VAL A 145 10.91 -3.69 -13.00
C VAL A 145 10.21 -4.76 -12.16
N LEU A 146 10.95 -5.75 -11.65
CA LEU A 146 10.40 -6.84 -10.86
C LEU A 146 9.81 -6.38 -9.53
N LEU A 147 10.48 -5.47 -8.81
CA LEU A 147 10.00 -5.01 -7.51
C LEU A 147 8.66 -4.27 -7.60
N PRO A 148 8.45 -3.24 -8.47
CA PRO A 148 7.13 -2.63 -8.62
C PRO A 148 6.08 -3.57 -9.20
N SER A 149 6.47 -4.55 -10.04
CA SER A 149 5.56 -5.62 -10.50
C SER A 149 5.06 -6.47 -9.32
N LEU A 150 5.96 -6.86 -8.41
CA LEU A 150 5.62 -7.60 -7.21
C LEU A 150 4.71 -6.79 -6.28
N VAL A 151 5.01 -5.50 -6.09
CA VAL A 151 4.15 -4.58 -5.31
C VAL A 151 2.74 -4.53 -5.89
N ALA A 152 2.59 -4.38 -7.22
CA ALA A 152 1.27 -4.38 -7.87
C ALA A 152 0.51 -5.70 -7.62
N VAL A 153 1.19 -6.85 -7.72
CA VAL A 153 0.60 -8.16 -7.43
C VAL A 153 0.16 -8.28 -5.97
N VAL A 154 0.98 -7.80 -5.02
CA VAL A 154 0.63 -7.82 -3.59
C VAL A 154 -0.54 -6.89 -3.28
N LEU A 155 -0.62 -5.71 -3.91
CA LEU A 155 -1.77 -4.81 -3.73
C LEU A 155 -3.07 -5.47 -4.22
N LEU A 156 -3.03 -6.13 -5.38
CA LEU A 156 -4.18 -6.88 -5.92
C LEU A 156 -4.56 -8.08 -5.05
N SER A 157 -3.60 -8.81 -4.49
CA SER A 157 -3.89 -9.93 -3.58
C SER A 157 -4.51 -9.43 -2.28
N ARG A 158 -3.98 -8.33 -1.73
CA ARG A 158 -4.43 -7.71 -0.47
C ARG A 158 -5.85 -7.17 -0.55
N ALA A 159 -6.32 -6.73 -1.71
CA ALA A 159 -7.69 -6.26 -1.89
C ALA A 159 -8.75 -7.25 -1.38
N ARG A 160 -8.46 -8.56 -1.31
CA ARG A 160 -9.39 -9.57 -0.78
C ARG A 160 -9.50 -9.60 0.76
N ALA A 161 -8.47 -9.14 1.46
CA ALA A 161 -8.40 -9.17 2.92
C ALA A 161 -9.14 -7.99 3.56
N PHE A 162 -9.48 -6.98 2.75
CA PHE A 162 -10.11 -5.75 3.22
C PHE A 162 -11.63 -5.82 3.02
N PRO A 163 -12.42 -5.62 4.09
CA PRO A 163 -13.88 -5.73 4.05
C PRO A 163 -14.56 -4.55 3.35
N LEU A 164 -13.90 -3.40 3.18
CA LEU A 164 -14.50 -2.18 2.65
C LEU A 164 -14.29 -2.00 1.15
N VAL A 165 -15.36 -1.64 0.42
CA VAL A 165 -15.28 -1.32 -1.02
C VAL A 165 -14.28 -0.19 -1.29
N ALA A 166 -14.21 0.81 -0.41
CA ALA A 166 -13.25 1.93 -0.55
C ALA A 166 -11.78 1.46 -0.50
N GLU A 167 -11.47 0.49 0.36
CA GLU A 167 -10.13 -0.09 0.51
C GLU A 167 -9.77 -0.91 -0.75
N VAL A 168 -10.71 -1.72 -1.22
CA VAL A 168 -10.58 -2.49 -2.46
C VAL A 168 -10.31 -1.57 -3.64
N VAL A 169 -11.13 -0.54 -3.83
CA VAL A 169 -10.98 0.43 -4.93
C VAL A 169 -9.63 1.15 -4.85
N ALA A 170 -9.19 1.55 -3.66
CA ALA A 170 -7.89 2.19 -3.47
C ALA A 170 -6.73 1.25 -3.88
N LEU A 171 -6.77 -0.02 -3.45
CA LEU A 171 -5.72 -1.00 -3.77
C LEU A 171 -5.69 -1.37 -5.26
N PHE A 172 -6.85 -1.54 -5.89
CA PHE A 172 -6.95 -1.77 -7.34
C PHE A 172 -6.45 -0.57 -8.13
N SER A 173 -6.80 0.65 -7.71
CA SER A 173 -6.35 1.88 -8.37
C SER A 173 -4.84 2.04 -8.27
N ALA A 174 -4.27 1.81 -7.07
CA ALA A 174 -2.84 1.82 -6.82
C ALA A 174 -2.09 0.81 -7.72
N ALA A 175 -2.59 -0.43 -7.79
CA ALA A 175 -2.00 -1.45 -8.66
C ALA A 175 -2.11 -1.08 -10.15
N ALA A 176 -3.25 -0.55 -10.59
CA ALA A 176 -3.47 -0.11 -11.97
C ALA A 176 -2.48 0.98 -12.39
N VAL A 177 -2.21 1.97 -11.52
CA VAL A 177 -1.21 3.02 -11.78
C VAL A 177 0.18 2.40 -12.02
N LEU A 178 0.60 1.45 -11.18
CA LEU A 178 1.88 0.76 -11.37
C LEU A 178 1.93 -0.06 -12.66
N LEU A 179 0.86 -0.79 -12.99
CA LEU A 179 0.78 -1.57 -14.22
C LEU A 179 0.85 -0.68 -15.47
N VAL A 180 0.11 0.42 -15.50
CA VAL A 180 0.17 1.41 -16.58
C VAL A 180 1.59 1.94 -16.71
N ARG A 181 2.23 2.31 -15.60
CA ARG A 181 3.61 2.80 -15.62
C ARG A 181 4.60 1.77 -16.17
N LEU A 182 4.48 0.51 -15.76
CA LEU A 182 5.31 -0.59 -16.26
C LEU A 182 5.10 -0.83 -17.76
N VAL A 183 3.86 -0.73 -18.24
CA VAL A 183 3.52 -0.81 -19.67
C VAL A 183 4.14 0.36 -20.44
N MET A 184 4.10 1.59 -19.90
CA MET A 184 4.78 2.74 -20.50
C MET A 184 6.29 2.51 -20.59
N LEU A 185 6.92 2.05 -19.51
CA LEU A 185 8.34 1.68 -19.54
C LEU A 185 8.67 0.59 -20.57
N TRP A 186 7.76 -0.36 -20.78
CA TRP A 186 7.94 -1.40 -21.77
C TRP A 186 7.80 -0.83 -23.19
N MET A 187 6.84 0.07 -23.44
CA MET A 187 6.68 0.74 -24.73
C MET A 187 7.88 1.63 -25.07
N ASP A 188 8.45 2.34 -24.09
CA ASP A 188 9.63 3.20 -24.30
C ASP A 188 10.87 2.38 -24.73
N GLN A 189 10.95 1.12 -24.30
CA GLN A 189 12.07 0.21 -24.59
C GLN A 189 11.83 -0.71 -25.79
N ALA A 190 10.57 -1.00 -26.12
CA ALA A 190 10.22 -1.92 -27.20
C ALA A 190 10.05 -1.16 -28.53
N SER A 191 10.66 -1.67 -29.60
CA SER A 191 10.52 -1.15 -30.96
C SER A 191 9.15 -1.50 -31.59
N GLY A 192 8.06 -0.95 -31.03
CA GLY A 192 6.76 -0.84 -31.72
C GLY A 192 5.82 -2.06 -31.68
N GLY A 193 6.02 -3.03 -30.78
CA GLY A 193 5.11 -4.18 -30.63
C GLY A 193 3.83 -3.86 -29.84
N ALA A 194 2.70 -4.45 -30.23
CA ALA A 194 1.41 -4.30 -29.53
C ALA A 194 1.30 -5.05 -28.19
N GLY A 195 2.30 -5.87 -27.83
CA GLY A 195 2.34 -6.69 -26.61
C GLY A 195 2.00 -5.96 -25.30
N PRO A 196 2.58 -4.76 -25.02
CA PRO A 196 2.28 -4.01 -23.80
C PRO A 196 0.80 -3.61 -23.69
N VAL A 197 0.20 -3.19 -24.80
CA VAL A 197 -1.21 -2.78 -24.86
C VAL A 197 -2.14 -3.97 -24.66
N VAL A 198 -1.80 -5.13 -25.24
CA VAL A 198 -2.56 -6.38 -25.04
C VAL A 198 -2.53 -6.81 -23.58
N VAL A 199 -1.35 -6.78 -22.93
CA VAL A 199 -1.22 -7.14 -21.51
C VAL A 199 -2.05 -6.20 -20.62
N LEU A 200 -2.02 -4.88 -20.88
CA LEU A 200 -2.84 -3.93 -20.14
C LEU A 200 -4.34 -4.18 -20.35
N GLY A 201 -4.75 -4.47 -21.59
CA GLY A 201 -6.13 -4.83 -21.92
C GLY A 201 -6.60 -6.07 -21.17
N VAL A 202 -5.79 -7.13 -21.15
CA VAL A 202 -6.09 -8.36 -20.38
C VAL A 202 -6.18 -8.06 -18.88
N ALA A 203 -5.25 -7.28 -18.33
CA ALA A 203 -5.26 -6.88 -16.92
C ALA A 203 -6.51 -6.09 -16.54
N ALA A 204 -6.99 -5.19 -17.41
CA ALA A 204 -8.22 -4.42 -17.21
C ALA A 204 -9.49 -5.28 -17.34
N LEU A 205 -9.48 -6.30 -18.21
CA LEU A 205 -10.62 -7.20 -18.42
C LEU A 205 -10.78 -8.25 -17.30
N LEU A 206 -9.70 -8.64 -16.63
CA LEU A 206 -9.74 -9.64 -15.56
C LEU A 206 -10.73 -9.32 -14.43
N PRO A 207 -10.74 -8.11 -13.84
CA PRO A 207 -11.73 -7.72 -12.84
C PRO A 207 -13.18 -7.74 -13.35
N LEU A 208 -13.40 -7.30 -14.60
CA LEU A 208 -14.72 -7.32 -15.25
C LEU A 208 -15.25 -8.74 -15.43
N LEU A 209 -14.36 -9.67 -15.80
CA LEU A 209 -14.70 -11.08 -15.99
C LEU A 209 -15.03 -11.77 -14.65
N VAL A 210 -14.30 -11.43 -13.58
CA VAL A 210 -14.61 -11.90 -12.22
C VAL A 210 -15.96 -11.37 -11.73
N LEU A 211 -16.35 -10.14 -12.09
CA LEU A 211 -17.66 -9.59 -11.73
C LEU A 211 -18.82 -10.19 -12.54
N SER A 212 -18.53 -10.64 -13.77
CA SER A 212 -19.54 -11.16 -14.70
C SER A 212 -19.82 -12.66 -14.53
N VAL A 213 -18.91 -13.39 -13.91
CA VAL A 213 -19.01 -14.85 -13.76
C VAL A 213 -19.08 -15.18 -12.29
N GLU A 214 -20.08 -15.96 -11.88
CA GLU A 214 -20.14 -16.51 -10.53
C GLU A 214 -19.39 -17.86 -10.50
N PRO A 215 -18.12 -17.90 -10.02
CA PRO A 215 -17.31 -19.10 -10.15
C PRO A 215 -17.83 -20.23 -9.25
N PRO A 216 -17.82 -21.49 -9.72
CA PRO A 216 -18.13 -22.66 -8.90
C PRO A 216 -17.27 -22.72 -7.64
N GLU A 217 -17.79 -23.31 -6.55
CA GLU A 217 -17.10 -23.36 -5.25
C GLU A 217 -15.68 -23.95 -5.32
N HIS A 218 -15.50 -25.00 -6.12
CA HIS A 218 -14.20 -25.64 -6.36
C HIS A 218 -13.16 -24.69 -6.98
N VAL A 219 -13.60 -23.75 -7.82
CA VAL A 219 -12.74 -22.72 -8.43
C VAL A 219 -12.41 -21.62 -7.42
N ARG A 220 -13.38 -21.21 -6.60
CA ARG A 220 -13.17 -20.22 -5.52
C ARG A 220 -12.09 -20.67 -4.53
N VAL A 221 -12.13 -21.94 -4.10
CA VAL A 221 -11.15 -22.50 -3.17
C VAL A 221 -9.75 -22.53 -3.80
N ARG A 222 -9.62 -22.97 -5.06
CA ARG A 222 -8.32 -22.97 -5.77
C ARG A 222 -7.79 -21.55 -5.96
N LEU A 223 -8.64 -20.62 -6.37
CA LEU A 223 -8.26 -19.22 -6.59
C LEU A 223 -7.81 -18.53 -5.30
N ARG A 224 -8.44 -18.88 -4.16
CA ARG A 224 -8.01 -18.42 -2.84
C ARG A 224 -6.65 -18.99 -2.47
N ARG A 225 -6.46 -20.31 -2.60
CA ARG A 225 -5.17 -20.95 -2.30
C ARG A 225 -4.03 -20.42 -3.17
N THR A 226 -4.26 -20.21 -4.46
CA THR A 226 -3.25 -19.62 -5.35
C THR A 226 -2.93 -18.19 -4.95
N ALA A 227 -3.92 -17.39 -4.55
CA ALA A 227 -3.67 -16.03 -4.06
C ALA A 227 -2.91 -16.01 -2.73
N ASP A 228 -3.23 -16.90 -1.80
CA ASP A 228 -2.50 -17.04 -0.53
C ASP A 228 -1.01 -17.39 -0.78
N LEU A 229 -0.75 -18.26 -1.76
CA LEU A 229 0.62 -18.57 -2.20
C LEU A 229 1.32 -17.38 -2.83
N VAL A 230 0.64 -16.64 -3.71
CA VAL A 230 1.17 -15.42 -4.33
C VAL A 230 1.51 -14.38 -3.28
N GLU A 231 0.67 -14.23 -2.25
CA GLU A 231 0.93 -13.30 -1.16
C GLU A 231 2.16 -13.72 -0.35
N SER A 232 2.26 -15.02 0.01
CA SER A 232 3.40 -15.55 0.74
C SER A 232 4.71 -15.38 -0.03
N ILE A 233 4.72 -15.77 -1.31
CA ILE A 233 5.88 -15.60 -2.21
C ILE A 233 6.21 -14.11 -2.39
N GLY A 234 5.19 -13.25 -2.51
CA GLY A 234 5.36 -11.81 -2.61
C GLY A 234 6.05 -11.21 -1.39
N MET A 235 5.67 -11.63 -0.19
CA MET A 235 6.31 -11.16 1.04
C MET A 235 7.76 -11.65 1.17
N VAL A 236 8.01 -12.92 0.81
CA VAL A 236 9.37 -13.49 0.84
C VAL A 236 10.27 -12.84 -0.22
N GLY A 237 9.74 -12.57 -1.42
CA GLY A 237 10.49 -11.99 -2.54
C GLY A 237 10.78 -10.49 -2.40
N LEU A 238 10.05 -9.79 -1.54
CA LEU A 238 10.18 -8.34 -1.34
C LEU A 238 11.61 -7.93 -0.93
N PHE A 239 12.21 -8.65 0.03
CA PHE A 239 13.55 -8.36 0.54
C PHE A 239 14.66 -8.68 -0.47
N PRO A 240 14.73 -9.87 -1.08
CA PRO A 240 15.72 -10.16 -2.13
C PRO A 240 15.66 -9.17 -3.29
N LEU A 241 14.45 -8.82 -3.76
CA LEU A 241 14.32 -7.84 -4.85
C LEU A 241 14.80 -6.46 -4.45
N ALA A 242 14.48 -6.01 -3.23
CA ALA A 242 14.99 -4.74 -2.70
C ALA A 242 16.53 -4.75 -2.64
N ILE A 243 17.15 -5.82 -2.11
CA ILE A 243 18.62 -6.00 -2.08
C ILE A 243 19.22 -5.93 -3.50
N GLY A 244 18.51 -6.49 -4.49
CA GLY A 244 18.91 -6.41 -5.89
C GLY A 244 18.97 -4.97 -6.43
N VAL A 245 18.06 -4.09 -6.02
CA VAL A 245 18.08 -2.66 -6.38
C VAL A 245 19.34 -1.96 -5.84
N PHE A 246 19.85 -2.37 -4.68
CA PHE A 246 21.10 -1.85 -4.13
C PHE A 246 22.37 -2.35 -4.86
N GLY A 247 22.22 -3.30 -5.79
CA GLY A 247 23.34 -3.84 -6.57
C GLY A 247 24.23 -4.83 -5.81
N VAL A 248 23.81 -5.31 -4.64
CA VAL A 248 24.60 -6.22 -3.79
C VAL A 248 24.96 -7.51 -4.52
N TYR A 249 24.05 -8.07 -5.32
CA TYR A 249 24.32 -9.28 -6.10
C TYR A 249 25.44 -9.10 -7.14
N GLY A 250 25.51 -7.93 -7.78
CA GLY A 250 26.60 -7.63 -8.72
C GLY A 250 27.96 -7.54 -8.00
N GLN A 251 27.99 -6.89 -6.85
CA GLN A 251 29.20 -6.78 -6.02
C GLN A 251 29.71 -8.13 -5.50
N LEU A 252 28.80 -9.08 -5.27
CA LEU A 252 29.17 -10.44 -4.88
C LEU A 252 29.74 -11.22 -6.07
N LEU A 253 29.18 -11.05 -7.27
CA LEU A 253 29.67 -11.70 -8.48
C LEU A 253 31.06 -11.20 -8.88
N ASP A 254 31.33 -9.89 -8.76
CA ASP A 254 32.64 -9.31 -9.11
C ASP A 254 33.77 -9.69 -8.14
N LYS A 255 33.44 -10.30 -6.99
CA LYS A 255 34.42 -10.72 -5.97
C LYS A 255 34.86 -12.17 -6.08
N PHE A 256 34.20 -13.00 -6.89
CA PHE A 256 34.54 -14.40 -7.12
C PHE A 256 35.08 -14.60 -8.53
#